data_AF-A0A127CPM7-F1
#
_entry.id   AF-A0A127CPM7-F1
#
_cell.length_a   1.000
_cell.length_b   1.000
_cell.length_c   1.000
_cell.angle_alpha   90.00
_cell.angle_beta   90.00
_cell.angle_gamma   90.00
#
_symmetry.space_group_name_H-M   'P 1'
#
loop_
_entity.id
_entity.type
_entity.pdbx_description
1 polymer ?
#
loop_
_entity_poly.entity_id
_entity_poly.type
_entity_poly.pdbx_seq_one_letter_code
_entity_poly.pdbx_strand_id
1 'polypeptide(L)'
;MDTMASFFSLVERFCEAERIAEATLSSRLFNDGKRIAALRSGRDIGVLRLARAVAWLSEHWPDRAEWPNGTARPEKPQGDAAR
;
A
#
# COMPACT_ATOMS: atom_id res chain seq x y z
N MET A 1 1.94 -17.52 -1.05
CA MET A 1 2.60 -16.23 -0.77
C MET A 1 1.50 -15.24 -0.46
N ASP A 2 1.35 -14.88 0.81
CA ASP A 2 0.22 -14.11 1.33
C ASP A 2 0.32 -12.63 0.94
N THR A 3 -0.40 -12.23 -0.11
CA THR A 3 -0.40 -10.87 -0.68
C THR A 3 -0.68 -9.77 0.36
N MET A 4 -1.48 -10.08 1.38
CA MET A 4 -1.80 -9.13 2.47
C MET A 4 -0.61 -8.90 3.40
N ALA A 5 0.17 -9.95 3.72
CA ALA A 5 1.35 -9.81 4.56
C ALA A 5 2.41 -8.92 3.88
N SER A 6 2.66 -9.15 2.59
CA SER A 6 3.53 -8.29 1.77
C SER A 6 3.07 -6.82 1.77
N PHE A 7 1.75 -6.58 1.69
CA PHE A 7 1.20 -5.23 1.76
C PHE A 7 1.43 -4.56 3.12
N PHE A 8 1.23 -5.27 4.24
CA PHE A 8 1.51 -4.70 5.56
C PHE A 8 2.99 -4.36 5.74
N SER A 9 3.90 -5.21 5.25
CA SER A 9 5.34 -4.89 5.27
C SER A 9 5.69 -3.64 4.46
N LEU A 10 5.05 -3.42 3.32
CA LEU A 10 5.20 -2.16 2.56
C LEU A 10 4.73 -0.94 3.36
N VAL A 11 3.54 -1.04 3.96
CA VAL A 11 2.93 0.02 4.77
C VAL A 11 3.84 0.40 5.94
N GLU A 12 4.35 -0.60 6.68
CA GLU A 12 5.23 -0.40 7.82
C GLU A 12 6.54 0.27 7.39
N ARG A 13 7.17 -0.22 6.32
CA ARG A 13 8.43 0.35 5.81
C ARG A 13 8.26 1.78 5.31
N PHE A 14 7.15 2.07 4.63
CA PHE A 14 6.82 3.43 4.19
C PHE A 14 6.59 4.36 5.37
N CYS A 15 5.79 3.92 6.35
CA CYS A 15 5.52 4.69 7.58
C CYS A 15 6.79 4.98 8.38
N GLU A 16 7.69 4.00 8.50
CA GLU A 16 8.99 4.17 9.16
C GLU A 16 9.87 5.18 8.43
N ALA A 17 9.98 5.04 7.11
CA ALA A 17 10.77 5.95 6.29
C ALA A 17 10.23 7.38 6.33
N GLU A 18 8.93 7.55 6.09
CA GLU A 18 8.22 8.85 6.09
C GLU A 18 7.99 9.43 7.50
N ARG A 19 8.23 8.63 8.55
CA ARG A 19 7.85 8.93 9.94
C ARG A 19 6.41 9.41 10.07
N ILE A 20 5.49 8.74 9.36
CA ILE A 20 4.05 9.00 9.40
C ILE A 20 3.30 7.83 10.02
N ALA A 21 2.13 8.09 10.61
CA ALA A 21 1.28 7.04 11.13
C ALA A 21 0.59 6.25 9.99
N GLU A 22 0.31 4.96 10.23
CA GLU A 22 -0.47 4.12 9.31
C GLU A 22 -1.83 4.75 8.96
N ALA A 23 -2.46 5.44 9.92
CA ALA A 23 -3.72 6.16 9.68
C ALA A 23 -3.56 7.29 8.64
N THR A 24 -2.44 8.02 8.67
CA THR A 24 -2.12 9.06 7.69
C THR A 24 -1.90 8.45 6.31
N LEU A 25 -1.16 7.33 6.23
CA LEU A 25 -0.95 6.61 4.99
C LEU A 25 -2.26 6.03 4.43
N SER A 26 -3.11 5.47 5.30
CA SER A 26 -4.44 4.95 4.95
C SER A 26 -5.33 6.05 4.37
N SER A 27 -5.31 7.25 4.96
CA SER A 27 -6.02 8.41 4.40
C SER A 27 -5.44 8.83 3.04
N ARG A 28 -4.12 8.78 2.82
CA ARG A 28 -3.52 9.11 1.52
C ARG A 28 -3.89 8.08 0.43
N LEU A 29 -3.91 6.80 0.78
CA LEU A 29 -4.18 5.69 -0.15
C LEU A 29 -5.66 5.52 -0.47
N PHE A 30 -6.53 5.62 0.54
CA PHE A 30 -7.94 5.24 0.44
C PHE A 30 -8.91 6.38 0.74
N ASN A 31 -8.40 7.58 1.02
CA ASN A 31 -9.16 8.70 1.59
C ASN A 31 -9.91 8.31 2.89
N ASP A 32 -9.43 7.26 3.57
CA ASP A 32 -10.04 6.68 4.75
C ASP A 32 -8.96 6.20 5.71
N GLY A 33 -8.79 6.89 6.84
CA GLY A 33 -7.74 6.61 7.81
C GLY A 33 -7.88 5.29 8.58
N LYS A 34 -9.03 4.59 8.45
CA LYS A 34 -9.33 3.35 9.16
C LYS A 34 -9.26 2.13 8.24
N ARG A 35 -9.01 2.32 6.95
CA ARG A 35 -8.98 1.24 5.95
C ARG A 35 -7.87 0.23 6.24
N ILE A 36 -6.64 0.68 6.51
CA ILE A 36 -5.53 -0.23 6.83
C ILE A 36 -5.81 -1.00 8.14
N ALA A 37 -6.29 -0.32 9.17
CA ALA A 37 -6.64 -0.96 10.44
C ALA A 37 -7.70 -2.05 10.24
N ALA A 38 -8.69 -1.80 9.39
CA ALA A 38 -9.70 -2.79 9.06
C ALA A 38 -9.17 -4.00 8.28
N LEU A 39 -8.19 -3.79 7.40
CA LEU A 39 -7.52 -4.88 6.71
C LEU A 39 -6.81 -5.79 7.72
N ARG A 40 -6.16 -5.21 8.74
CA ARG A 40 -5.58 -5.98 9.85
C ARG A 40 -6.64 -6.74 10.65
N SER A 41 -7.86 -6.21 10.77
CA SER A 41 -8.99 -6.92 11.38
C SER A 41 -9.59 -8.03 10.51
N GLY A 42 -9.01 -8.35 9.35
CA GLY A 42 -9.48 -9.39 8.45
C GLY A 42 -10.59 -8.94 7.49
N ARG A 43 -10.78 -7.62 7.33
CA ARG A 43 -11.71 -7.11 6.32
C ARG A 43 -11.11 -7.27 4.94
N ASP A 44 -11.92 -7.72 3.98
CA ASP A 44 -11.47 -7.90 2.61
C ASP A 44 -11.27 -6.55 1.89
N ILE A 45 -10.29 -6.51 0.99
CA ILE A 45 -10.12 -5.45 0.02
C ILE A 45 -10.08 -6.06 -1.37
N GLY A 46 -10.90 -5.51 -2.26
CA GLY A 46 -10.86 -5.94 -3.66
C GLY A 46 -9.45 -5.80 -4.24
N VAL A 47 -9.01 -6.81 -4.99
CA VAL A 47 -7.67 -6.90 -5.60
C VAL A 47 -7.29 -5.63 -6.35
N LEU A 48 -8.24 -5.01 -7.07
CA LEU A 48 -8.04 -3.74 -7.78
C LEU A 48 -7.65 -2.58 -6.85
N ARG A 49 -8.28 -2.48 -5.66
CA ARG A 49 -7.97 -1.43 -4.69
C ARG A 49 -6.60 -1.66 -4.05
N LEU A 50 -6.26 -2.92 -3.76
CA LEU A 50 -4.93 -3.27 -3.27
C LEU A 50 -3.86 -2.93 -4.30
N ALA A 51 -4.07 -3.31 -5.57
CA ALA A 51 -3.15 -3.00 -6.67
C ALA A 51 -2.95 -1.48 -6.84
N ARG A 52 -4.03 -0.69 -6.79
CA ARG A 52 -3.93 0.79 -6.82
C ARG A 52 -3.15 1.35 -5.63
N ALA A 53 -3.35 0.80 -4.43
CA ALA A 53 -2.62 1.23 -3.25
C ALA A 53 -1.12 0.94 -3.34
N VAL A 54 -0.74 -0.25 -3.82
CA VAL A 54 0.66 -0.62 -4.04
C VAL A 54 1.28 0.23 -5.16
N ALA A 55 0.53 0.53 -6.22
CA ALA A 55 1.00 1.41 -7.30
C ALA A 55 1.30 2.82 -6.78
N TRP A 56 0.40 3.41 -5.98
CA TRP A 56 0.63 4.71 -5.36
C TRP A 56 1.85 4.70 -4.43
N LEU A 57 2.00 3.65 -3.61
CA LEU A 57 3.20 3.46 -2.78
C LEU A 57 4.47 3.42 -3.65
N SER A 58 4.43 2.75 -4.80
CA SER A 58 5.57 2.66 -5.72
C SER A 58 5.98 3.98 -6.35
N GLU A 59 4.99 4.83 -6.64
CA GLU A 59 5.17 6.16 -7.23
C GLU A 59 5.68 7.18 -6.19
N HIS A 60 5.14 7.10 -4.97
CA HIS A 60 5.52 7.99 -3.86
C HIS A 60 6.58 7.41 -2.93
N TRP A 61 7.24 6.32 -3.34
CA TRP A 61 8.17 5.61 -2.47
C TRP A 61 9.37 6.51 -2.12
N PRO A 62 9.70 6.69 -0.83
CA PRO A 62 10.78 7.59 -0.45
C PRO A 62 12.15 7.01 -0.84
N ASP A 63 13.02 7.82 -1.43
CA ASP A 63 14.37 7.39 -1.86
C ASP A 63 15.25 6.84 -0.73
N ARG A 64 14.97 7.25 0.51
CA ARG A 64 15.67 6.78 1.71
C ARG A 64 15.25 5.38 2.17
N ALA A 65 14.25 4.78 1.52
CA ALA A 65 13.73 3.46 1.89
C ALA A 65 13.88 2.46 0.76
N GLU A 66 14.37 1.28 1.10
CA GLU A 66 14.44 0.16 0.16
C GLU A 66 13.07 -0.50 0.02
N TRP A 67 12.75 -0.91 -1.21
CA TRP A 67 11.55 -1.68 -1.49
C TRP A 67 11.70 -3.10 -0.90
N PRO A 68 10.75 -3.58 -0.10
CA PRO A 68 10.90 -4.86 0.59
C PRO A 68 10.98 -6.04 -0.39
N ASN A 69 11.99 -6.88 -0.17
CA ASN A 69 12.22 -8.10 -0.95
C ASN A 69 11.11 -9.11 -0.66
N GLY A 70 10.26 -9.39 -1.66
CA GLY A 70 9.06 -10.24 -1.49
C GLY A 70 7.75 -9.54 -1.85
N THR A 71 7.80 -8.25 -2.19
CA THR A 71 6.67 -7.58 -2.83
C THR A 71 7.01 -7.21 -4.26
N ALA A 72 6.27 -7.74 -5.23
CA ALA A 72 6.43 -7.37 -6.63
C ALA A 72 6.14 -5.87 -6.77
N ARG A 73 7.16 -5.10 -7.15
CA ARG A 73 6.99 -3.68 -7.46
C ARG A 73 6.15 -3.59 -8.73
N PRO A 74 4.96 -2.96 -8.72
CA PRO A 74 4.15 -2.85 -9.92
C PRO A 74 4.88 -1.98 -10.93
N GLU A 75 5.17 -2.53 -12.10
CA GLU A 75 6.03 -1.88 -13.10
C GLU A 75 5.33 -0.72 -13.80
N LYS A 76 3.99 -0.69 -13.76
CA LYS A 76 3.13 0.42 -14.17
C LYS A 76 1.87 0.39 -13.32
N PRO A 77 1.22 1.53 -13.04
CA PRO A 77 -0.18 1.48 -12.70
C PRO A 77 -0.84 0.74 -13.87
N GLN A 78 -1.39 -0.45 -13.62
CA GLN A 78 -2.44 -0.97 -14.48
C GLN A 78 -3.63 -0.05 -14.24
N GLY A 79 -3.49 1.16 -14.82
CA GLY A 79 -4.52 2.15 -14.95
C GLY A 79 -5.62 1.42 -15.67
N ASP A 80 -6.68 1.22 -14.90
CA ASP A 80 -8.04 1.28 -15.36
C ASP A 80 -8.15 2.07 -16.69
N ALA A 81 -8.00 1.36 -17.80
CA ALA A 81 -8.57 1.74 -19.06
C ALA A 81 -10.05 1.34 -18.98
N ALA A 82 -10.84 2.03 -18.15
CA ALA A 82 -12.28 1.85 -18.11
C ALA A 82 -13.03 3.06 -17.52
N ARG A 83 -13.11 4.10 -18.36
CA ARG A 83 -14.33 4.89 -18.67
C ARG A 83 -14.96 5.79 -17.60
#